data_AF-A0A6I1E4B8-F1
#
_entry.id   AF-A0A6I1E4B8-F1
#
_cell.length_a   1.000
_cell.length_b   1.000
_cell.length_c   1.000
_cell.angle_alpha   90.00
_cell.angle_beta   90.00
_cell.angle_gamma   90.00
#
_symmetry.space_group_name_H-M   'P 1'
#
loop_
_entity.id
_entity.type
_entity.pdbx_description
1 polymer ?
#
loop_
_entity_poly.entity_id
_entity_poly.type
_entity_poly.pdbx_seq_one_letter_code
_entity_poly.pdbx_strand_id
1 'polypeptide(L)'
;MLLVFDHFLYLKVNLNNLRSAIVFISKRTEEAISHLFETSEIERVKDKLEIVKGIFGGSNENDVDRCQLAVLKLSNGNLDELEDAIKLYKVDARDLVLAAGFPNSAYDAYNWLTNLKTKG
;
A
#
# COMPACT_ATOMS: atom_id res chain seq x y z
N MET A 1 4.51 -9.57 -44.86
CA MET A 1 4.74 -10.57 -43.80
C MET A 1 4.91 -9.83 -42.47
N LEU A 2 3.80 -9.40 -41.85
CA LEU A 2 3.75 -8.59 -40.63
C LEU A 2 2.59 -9.11 -39.77
N LEU A 3 2.78 -10.27 -39.13
CA LEU A 3 1.78 -10.86 -38.22
C LEU A 3 2.47 -11.57 -37.05
N VAL A 4 3.52 -10.97 -36.47
CA VAL A 4 4.21 -11.56 -35.31
C VAL A 4 4.35 -10.58 -34.14
N PHE A 5 4.12 -9.28 -34.34
CA PHE A 5 4.26 -8.28 -33.27
C PHE A 5 3.00 -8.11 -32.39
N ASP A 6 1.81 -8.37 -32.91
CA ASP A 6 0.56 -8.14 -32.14
C ASP A 6 0.30 -9.20 -31.06
N HIS A 7 0.78 -10.43 -31.25
CA HIS A 7 0.51 -11.52 -30.30
C HIS A 7 1.28 -11.33 -28.98
N PHE A 8 2.49 -10.74 -29.03
CA PHE A 8 3.27 -10.44 -27.83
C PHE A 8 2.70 -9.28 -27.01
N LEU A 9 2.10 -8.28 -27.66
CA LEU A 9 1.44 -7.18 -26.96
C LEU A 9 0.17 -7.66 -26.26
N TYR A 10 -0.62 -8.50 -26.95
CA TYR A 10 -1.83 -9.08 -26.38
C TYR A 10 -1.53 -10.00 -25.18
N LEU A 11 -0.45 -10.80 -25.25
CA LEU A 11 0.01 -11.62 -24.13
C LEU A 11 0.53 -10.79 -22.94
N LYS A 12 1.24 -9.67 -23.16
CA LYS A 12 1.66 -8.76 -22.07
C LYS A 12 0.49 -8.06 -21.41
N VAL A 13 -0.47 -7.57 -22.19
CA VAL A 13 -1.69 -6.91 -21.68
C VAL A 13 -2.54 -7.89 -20.89
N ASN A 14 -2.66 -9.14 -21.35
CA ASN A 14 -3.44 -10.17 -20.65
C ASN A 14 -2.70 -10.75 -19.42
N LEU A 15 -1.36 -10.79 -19.43
CA LEU A 15 -0.56 -11.11 -18.23
C LEU A 15 -0.60 -10.00 -17.17
N ASN A 16 -0.69 -8.71 -17.56
CA ASN A 16 -0.95 -7.62 -16.62
C ASN A 16 -2.36 -7.72 -16.01
N ASN A 17 -3.35 -8.17 -16.80
CA ASN A 17 -4.70 -8.46 -16.33
C ASN A 17 -4.84 -9.77 -15.52
N LEU A 18 -3.81 -10.62 -15.47
CA LEU A 18 -3.76 -11.87 -14.67
C LEU A 18 -2.78 -11.81 -13.50
N ARG A 19 -1.83 -10.85 -13.49
CA ARG A 19 -1.03 -10.50 -12.31
C ARG A 19 -1.84 -9.80 -11.22
N SER A 20 -3.07 -9.39 -11.56
CA SER A 20 -4.13 -8.93 -10.66
C SER A 20 -4.70 -10.07 -9.79
N ALA A 21 -3.84 -10.76 -9.05
CA ALA A 21 -4.23 -11.14 -7.69
C ALA A 21 -4.45 -9.81 -6.94
N ILE A 22 -5.68 -9.30 -7.10
CA ILE A 22 -6.14 -7.93 -6.88
C ILE A 22 -5.32 -7.24 -5.78
N VAL A 23 -4.42 -6.37 -6.21
CA VAL A 23 -3.75 -5.46 -5.27
C VAL A 23 -4.82 -4.50 -4.78
N PHE A 24 -5.18 -4.63 -3.52
CA PHE A 24 -6.16 -3.76 -2.88
C PHE A 24 -5.43 -2.55 -2.29
N ILE A 25 -5.55 -1.40 -2.95
CA ILE A 25 -5.29 -0.09 -2.33
C ILE A 25 -6.66 0.56 -2.14
N SER A 26 -7.03 0.80 -0.89
CA SER A 26 -8.31 1.42 -0.58
C SER A 26 -8.28 2.91 -0.91
N LYS A 27 -9.46 3.52 -1.08
CA LYS A 27 -9.60 4.98 -1.19
C LYS A 27 -8.96 5.71 -0.01
N ARG A 28 -9.01 5.15 1.20
CA ARG A 28 -8.40 5.74 2.40
C ARG A 28 -6.87 5.75 2.30
N THR A 29 -6.28 4.68 1.79
CA THR A 29 -4.84 4.61 1.53
C THR A 29 -4.43 5.61 0.45
N GLU A 30 -5.19 5.73 -0.65
CA GLU A 30 -4.91 6.73 -1.68
C GLU A 30 -4.95 8.17 -1.13
N GLU A 31 -5.95 8.48 -0.31
CA GLU A 31 -6.06 9.77 0.37
C GLU A 31 -4.83 10.04 1.25
N ALA A 32 -4.41 9.06 2.06
CA ALA A 32 -3.22 9.18 2.91
C ALA A 32 -1.95 9.44 2.08
N ILE A 33 -1.75 8.72 0.96
CA ILE A 33 -0.62 8.93 0.06
C ILE A 33 -0.61 10.37 -0.46
N SER A 34 -1.77 10.85 -0.94
CA SER A 34 -1.87 12.20 -1.51
C SER A 34 -1.60 13.34 -0.51
N HIS A 35 -1.77 13.07 0.79
CA HIS A 35 -1.47 14.02 1.85
C HIS A 35 -0.01 13.98 2.31
N LEU A 36 0.66 12.82 2.17
CA LEU A 36 2.00 12.61 2.72
C LEU A 36 3.11 12.79 1.69
N PHE A 37 2.83 12.53 0.41
CA PHE A 37 3.83 12.47 -0.65
C PHE A 37 3.53 13.44 -1.78
N GLU A 38 4.58 13.87 -2.48
CA GLU A 38 4.43 14.69 -3.68
C GLU A 38 3.82 13.89 -4.84
N THR A 39 3.15 14.57 -5.77
CA THR A 39 2.51 13.91 -6.93
C THR A 39 3.47 13.05 -7.75
N SER A 40 4.74 13.45 -7.85
CA SER A 40 5.79 12.69 -8.54
C SER A 40 6.15 11.37 -7.86
N GLU A 41 5.83 11.20 -6.58
CA GLU A 41 6.19 10.03 -5.78
C GLU A 41 5.04 9.03 -5.64
N ILE A 42 3.80 9.46 -5.87
CA ILE A 42 2.57 8.67 -5.62
C ILE A 42 2.63 7.27 -6.25
N GLU A 43 2.96 7.15 -7.54
CA GLU A 43 3.00 5.86 -8.22
C GLU A 43 4.07 4.93 -7.62
N ARG A 44 5.23 5.48 -7.25
CA ARG A 44 6.30 4.71 -6.61
C ARG A 44 5.89 4.24 -5.21
N VAL A 45 5.11 5.04 -4.48
CA VAL A 45 4.54 4.65 -3.18
C VAL A 45 3.52 3.53 -3.37
N LYS A 46 2.63 3.64 -4.35
CA LYS A 46 1.64 2.61 -4.68
C LYS A 46 2.30 1.28 -5.03
N ASP A 47 3.28 1.28 -5.93
CA ASP A 47 4.08 0.11 -6.32
C ASP A 47 4.69 -0.60 -5.10
N LYS A 48 5.18 0.17 -4.13
CA LYS A 48 5.76 -0.35 -2.89
C LYS A 48 4.71 -0.93 -1.96
N LEU A 49 3.52 -0.34 -1.88
CA LEU A 49 2.43 -0.82 -1.03
C LEU A 49 1.75 -2.08 -1.58
N GLU A 50 1.91 -2.41 -2.86
CA GLU A 50 1.27 -3.60 -3.45
C GLU A 50 1.69 -4.92 -2.78
N ILE A 51 2.93 -4.93 -2.24
CA ILE A 51 3.49 -6.09 -1.54
C ILE A 51 2.97 -6.21 -0.10
N VAL A 52 2.36 -5.14 0.43
CA VAL A 52 1.80 -5.11 1.78
C VAL A 52 0.41 -5.76 1.74
N LYS A 53 0.27 -6.86 2.48
CA LYS A 53 -0.96 -7.64 2.65
C LYS A 53 -1.43 -7.54 4.11
N GLY A 54 -2.54 -8.21 4.43
CA GLY A 54 -3.08 -8.22 5.78
C GLY A 54 -2.19 -8.97 6.76
N ILE A 55 -2.52 -8.85 8.06
CA ILE A 55 -1.81 -9.56 9.12
C ILE A 55 -1.91 -11.08 8.89
N PHE A 56 -0.80 -11.80 9.14
CA PHE A 56 -0.65 -13.23 8.88
C PHE A 56 -0.78 -13.63 7.39
N GLY A 57 -0.63 -12.68 6.46
CA GLY A 57 -0.79 -12.94 5.03
C GLY A 57 -2.24 -13.10 4.57
N GLY A 58 -3.20 -12.75 5.43
CA GLY A 58 -4.62 -12.74 5.08
C GLY A 58 -4.97 -11.68 4.03
N SER A 59 -6.01 -11.94 3.24
CA SER A 59 -6.54 -11.03 2.22
C SER A 59 -7.74 -10.21 2.69
N ASN A 60 -7.99 -10.14 4.01
CA ASN A 60 -9.04 -9.30 4.56
C ASN A 60 -8.70 -7.84 4.26
N GLU A 61 -9.55 -7.17 3.48
CA GLU A 61 -9.38 -5.79 3.04
C GLU A 61 -9.10 -4.84 4.21
N ASN A 62 -9.76 -5.01 5.35
CA ASN A 62 -9.53 -4.18 6.53
C ASN A 62 -8.14 -4.37 7.14
N ASP A 63 -7.59 -5.58 7.09
CA ASP A 63 -6.24 -5.85 7.60
C ASP A 63 -5.17 -5.36 6.62
N VAL A 64 -5.40 -5.52 5.32
CA VAL A 64 -4.53 -4.95 4.27
C VAL A 64 -4.47 -3.43 4.42
N ASP A 65 -5.64 -2.78 4.51
CA ASP A 65 -5.75 -1.33 4.67
C ASP A 65 -5.03 -0.86 5.94
N ARG A 66 -5.22 -1.57 7.06
CA ARG A 66 -4.52 -1.27 8.32
C ARG A 66 -3.01 -1.37 8.18
N CYS A 67 -2.48 -2.42 7.56
CA CYS A 67 -1.04 -2.57 7.35
C CYS A 67 -0.48 -1.48 6.41
N GLN A 68 -1.19 -1.17 5.33
CA GLN A 68 -0.76 -0.11 4.39
C GLN A 68 -0.75 1.26 5.09
N LEU A 69 -1.79 1.60 5.85
CA LEU A 69 -1.83 2.84 6.63
C LEU A 69 -0.76 2.85 7.73
N ALA A 70 -0.41 1.71 8.31
CA ALA A 70 0.70 1.61 9.28
C ALA A 70 2.04 1.95 8.61
N VAL A 71 2.30 1.39 7.43
CA VAL A 71 3.48 1.71 6.62
C VAL A 71 3.54 3.21 6.32
N LEU A 72 2.43 3.80 5.87
CA LEU A 72 2.35 5.23 5.54
C LEU A 72 2.52 6.13 6.76
N LYS A 73 1.98 5.74 7.92
CA LYS A 73 2.14 6.51 9.15
C LYS A 73 3.60 6.51 9.63
N LEU A 74 4.25 5.35 9.58
CA LEU A 74 5.66 5.23 10.00
C LEU A 74 6.62 5.90 9.02
N SER A 75 6.24 6.00 7.74
CA SER A 75 7.05 6.68 6.74
C SER A 75 6.95 8.20 6.77
N ASN A 76 5.85 8.74 7.31
CA ASN A 76 5.62 10.18 7.46
C ASN A 76 5.95 11.02 6.20
N GLY A 77 5.65 10.49 5.01
CA GLY A 77 5.93 11.17 3.74
C GLY A 77 7.36 11.04 3.20
N ASN A 78 8.22 10.26 3.86
CA ASN A 78 9.59 10.00 3.43
C ASN A 78 9.71 8.61 2.77
N LEU A 79 10.29 8.56 1.56
CA LEU A 79 10.44 7.31 0.80
C LEU A 79 11.43 6.32 1.43
N ASP A 80 12.48 6.78 2.10
CA ASP A 80 13.44 5.90 2.77
C ASP A 80 12.80 5.28 4.02
N GLU A 81 12.07 6.08 4.80
CA GLU A 81 11.30 5.58 5.95
C GLU A 81 10.16 4.63 5.52
N LEU A 82 9.58 4.85 4.33
CA LEU A 82 8.62 3.92 3.71
C LEU A 82 9.27 2.57 3.44
N GLU A 83 10.49 2.56 2.91
CA GLU A 83 11.23 1.32 2.68
C GLU A 83 11.55 0.60 4.00
N ASP A 84 11.91 1.34 5.04
CA ASP A 84 12.19 0.76 6.36
C ASP A 84 10.93 0.20 7.04
N ALA A 85 9.80 0.90 6.94
CA ALA A 85 8.51 0.38 7.40
C ALA A 85 8.11 -0.89 6.64
N ILE A 86 8.38 -0.97 5.33
CA ILE A 86 8.16 -2.17 4.54
C ILE A 86 9.08 -3.33 4.96
N LYS A 87 10.33 -3.05 5.31
CA LYS A 87 11.24 -4.08 5.87
C LYS A 87 10.69 -4.60 7.19
N LEU A 88 10.20 -3.73 8.07
CA LEU A 88 9.55 -4.13 9.32
C LEU A 88 8.32 -5.01 9.06
N TYR A 89 7.46 -4.63 8.11
CA TYR A 89 6.30 -5.43 7.69
C TYR A 89 6.70 -6.86 7.27
N LYS A 90 7.79 -7.01 6.51
CA LYS A 90 8.28 -8.31 6.03
C LYS A 90 8.81 -9.20 7.16
N VAL A 91 9.25 -8.62 8.27
CA VAL A 91 9.70 -9.35 9.46
C VAL A 91 8.50 -9.81 10.27
N ASP A 92 7.66 -8.87 10.70
CA ASP A 92 6.40 -9.16 11.39
C ASP A 92 5.39 -8.01 11.21
N ALA A 93 4.27 -8.30 10.54
CA ALA A 93 3.19 -7.34 10.36
C ALA A 93 2.56 -6.88 11.68
N ARG A 94 2.66 -7.68 12.75
CA ARG A 94 2.16 -7.31 14.09
C ARG A 94 3.02 -6.21 14.72
N ASP A 95 4.33 -6.31 14.57
CA ASP A 95 5.27 -5.29 15.07
C ASP A 95 5.10 -3.98 14.32
N LEU A 96 4.87 -4.05 13.00
CA LEU A 96 4.52 -2.89 12.19
C LEU A 96 3.29 -2.17 12.74
N VAL A 97 2.16 -2.87 12.87
CA VAL A 97 0.92 -2.23 13.32
C VAL A 97 1.02 -1.77 14.77
N LEU A 98 1.79 -2.47 15.62
CA LEU A 98 2.06 -2.02 16.98
C LEU A 98 2.88 -0.74 17.00
N ALA A 99 3.98 -0.67 16.24
CA ALA A 99 4.83 0.51 16.12
C ALA A 99 4.06 1.72 15.56
N ALA A 100 3.16 1.49 14.60
CA ALA A 100 2.27 2.51 14.08
C ALA A 100 1.14 2.91 15.06
N GLY A 101 0.96 2.20 16.18
CA GLY A 101 -0.12 2.44 17.15
C GLY A 101 -1.51 1.99 16.68
N PHE A 102 -1.58 0.96 15.82
CA PHE A 102 -2.79 0.30 15.32
C PHE A 102 -2.93 -1.17 15.80
N PRO A 103 -2.67 -1.49 17.09
CA PRO A 103 -2.50 -2.87 17.55
C PRO A 103 -3.76 -3.72 17.37
N ASN A 104 -4.95 -3.12 17.55
CA ASN A 104 -6.18 -3.88 17.76
C ASN A 104 -7.17 -3.78 16.60
N SER A 105 -7.18 -2.67 15.86
CA SER A 105 -8.25 -2.43 14.89
C SER A 105 -7.84 -1.52 13.73
N ALA A 106 -8.55 -1.65 12.60
CA ALA A 106 -8.47 -0.70 11.50
C ALA A 106 -9.09 0.67 11.86
N TYR A 107 -9.85 0.75 12.95
CA TYR A 107 -10.44 1.99 13.44
C TYR A 107 -9.38 2.98 13.94
N ASP A 108 -8.31 2.49 14.56
CA ASP A 108 -7.18 3.33 14.99
C ASP A 108 -6.46 3.98 13.80
N ALA A 109 -6.30 3.22 12.70
CA ALA A 109 -5.76 3.71 11.44
C ALA A 109 -6.67 4.77 10.80
N TYR A 110 -7.98 4.56 10.85
CA TYR A 110 -8.97 5.52 10.37
C TYR A 110 -8.97 6.84 11.16
N ASN A 111 -8.86 6.77 12.48
CA ASN A 111 -8.80 7.95 13.34
C ASN A 111 -7.54 8.78 13.05
N TRP A 112 -6.40 8.10 12.85
CA TRP A 112 -5.18 8.77 12.43
C TRP A 112 -5.35 9.50 11.08
N LEU A 113 -5.91 8.84 10.06
CA LEU A 113 -6.15 9.47 8.76
C LEU A 113 -7.08 10.69 8.87
N THR A 114 -8.14 10.58 9.67
CA THR A 114 -9.06 11.72 9.91
C THR A 114 -8.34 12.90 10.54
N ASN A 115 -7.42 12.65 11.49
CA ASN A 115 -6.60 13.70 12.11
C ASN A 115 -5.55 14.29 11.17
N LEU A 116 -5.08 13.52 10.18
CA LEU A 116 -4.17 14.02 9.15
C LEU A 116 -4.87 15.09 8.29
N LYS A 117 -6.14 14.83 7.91
CA LYS A 117 -6.95 15.72 7.08
C LYS A 117 -7.29 17.05 7.75
N THR A 118 -7.37 17.10 9.07
CA THR A 118 -7.73 18.31 9.81
C THR A 118 -6.54 19.22 10.12
N LYS A 119 -5.31 18.77 9.81
CA LYS A 119 -4.07 19.49 10.09
C LYS A 119 -3.41 20.12 8.85
N GLY A 120 -3.91 19.82 7.65
CA GLY A 120 -3.50 20.46 6.39
C GLY A 120 -4.49 21.55 5.98
#